data_AF-A0A374TEP7-F1
#
_entry.id   AF-A0A374TEP7-F1
#
_cell.length_a   1.000
_cell.length_b   1.000
_cell.length_c   1.000
_cell.angle_alpha   90.00
_cell.angle_beta   90.00
_cell.angle_gamma   90.00
#
_symmetry.space_group_name_H-M   'P 1'
#
loop_
_entity.id
_entity.type
_entity.pdbx_description
1 polymer ?
#
loop_
_entity_poly.entity_id
_entity_poly.type
_entity_poly.pdbx_seq_one_letter_code
_entity_poly.pdbx_strand_id
1 'polypeptide(L)' 'MNAKITQDNLYMLLPLKIGWLAPWLSEDKGISLTDAINRIYRSKLYKKLSTESTQYWHLGPVDLYNELKKEF' A
#
# COMPACT_ATOMS: atom_id res chain seq x y z
N MET A 1 25.92 3.35 -2.90
CA MET A 1 25.51 1.93 -2.82
C MET A 1 24.10 1.81 -3.38
N ASN A 2 23.91 1.12 -4.50
CA ASN A 2 22.58 0.78 -4.99
C ASN A 2 22.06 -0.41 -4.17
N ALA A 3 21.39 -0.13 -3.05
CA ALA A 3 20.71 -1.17 -2.31
C ALA A 3 19.55 -1.68 -3.20
N LYS A 4 19.71 -2.89 -3.75
CA LYS A 4 18.64 -3.53 -4.52
C LYS A 4 17.50 -3.87 -3.58
N ILE A 5 16.28 -3.50 -3.94
CA ILE A 5 15.09 -3.96 -3.22
C ILE A 5 14.88 -5.43 -3.55
N THR A 6 14.69 -6.24 -2.51
CA THR A 6 14.43 -7.68 -2.57
C THR A 6 13.26 -8.00 -1.66
N GLN A 7 12.75 -9.24 -1.74
CA GLN A 7 11.69 -9.68 -0.84
C GLN A 7 12.05 -9.52 0.65
N ASP A 8 13.34 -9.60 0.97
CA ASP A 8 13.86 -9.52 2.34
C ASP A 8 13.91 -8.09 2.91
N ASN A 9 13.89 -7.04 2.08
CA ASN A 9 13.97 -5.65 2.54
C ASN A 9 12.76 -4.80 2.15
N LEU A 10 11.89 -5.31 1.29
CA LEU A 10 10.67 -4.63 0.83
C LEU A 10 9.77 -4.18 1.99
N TYR A 11 9.71 -4.98 3.07
CA TYR A 11 8.88 -4.66 4.24
C TYR A 11 9.20 -3.28 4.85
N MET A 12 10.42 -2.77 4.67
CA MET A 12 10.85 -1.47 5.17
C MET A 12 10.11 -0.30 4.49
N LEU A 13 9.64 -0.49 3.25
CA LEU A 13 8.93 0.53 2.48
C LEU A 13 7.43 0.55 2.74
N LEU A 14 6.86 -0.58 3.19
CA LEU A 14 5.41 -0.76 3.32
C LEU A 14 4.76 0.24 4.28
N PRO A 15 5.30 0.55 5.48
CA PRO A 15 4.69 1.50 6.39
C PRO A 15 4.52 2.89 5.76
N LEU A 16 5.52 3.35 4.99
CA LEU A 16 5.46 4.63 4.28
C LEU A 16 4.35 4.62 3.22
N LYS A 17 4.28 3.56 2.42
CA LYS A 17 3.23 3.41 1.38
C LYS A 17 1.83 3.39 2.00
N ILE A 18 1.63 2.64 3.07
CA ILE A 18 0.33 2.55 3.76
C ILE A 18 -0.03 3.89 4.43
N GLY A 19 0.96 4.58 5.01
CA GLY A 19 0.78 5.90 5.60
C GLY A 19 0.26 6.95 4.62
N TRP A 20 0.57 6.82 3.32
CA TRP A 20 -0.01 7.67 2.28
C TRP A 20 -1.47 7.31 1.97
N LEU A 21 -1.80 6.02 1.91
CA LEU A 21 -3.10 5.54 1.46
C LEU A 21 -4.18 5.61 2.54
N ALA A 22 -3.81 5.41 3.81
CA ALA A 22 -4.76 5.28 4.89
C ALA A 22 -5.60 6.56 5.15
N PRO A 23 -5.02 7.77 5.17
CA PRO A 23 -5.81 9.01 5.30
C PRO A 23 -6.78 9.18 4.13
N TRP A 24 -6.33 8.93 2.89
CA TRP A 24 -7.19 9.04 1.72
C TRP A 24 -8.37 8.09 1.76
N LEU A 25 -8.14 6.82 2.14
CA LEU A 25 -9.22 5.84 2.27
C LEU A 25 -10.17 6.18 3.43
N SER A 26 -9.63 6.69 4.54
CA SER A 26 -10.41 7.14 5.70
C SER A 26 -11.37 8.25 5.32
N GLU A 27 -10.90 9.26 4.59
CA GLU A 27 -11.70 10.38 4.09
C GLU A 27 -12.72 9.94 3.02
N ASP A 28 -12.30 9.17 2.00
CA ASP A 28 -13.14 8.76 0.86
C ASP A 28 -14.31 7.84 1.28
N LYS A 29 -14.12 7.03 2.33
CA LYS A 29 -15.13 6.08 2.82
C LYS A 29 -15.78 6.52 4.13
N GLY A 30 -15.36 7.62 4.74
CA GLY A 30 -15.88 8.10 6.03
C GLY A 30 -15.66 7.13 7.20
N ILE A 31 -14.53 6.40 7.20
CA ILE A 31 -14.19 5.40 8.23
C ILE A 31 -13.03 5.88 9.10
N SER A 32 -12.83 5.25 10.27
CA SER A 32 -11.68 5.58 11.12
C SER A 32 -10.35 5.27 10.42
N LEU A 33 -9.28 5.98 10.77
CA LEU A 33 -7.94 5.72 10.24
C LEU A 33 -7.49 4.28 10.53
N THR A 34 -7.80 3.77 11.72
CA THR A 34 -7.50 2.37 12.10
C THR A 34 -8.23 1.38 11.21
N ASP A 35 -9.50 1.63 10.88
CA ASP A 35 -10.26 0.78 9.96
C ASP A 35 -9.70 0.84 8.54
N ALA A 36 -9.29 2.03 8.08
CA ALA A 36 -8.64 2.19 6.78
C ALA A 36 -7.34 1.38 6.70
N ILE A 37 -6.48 1.48 7.72
CA ILE A 37 -5.23 0.69 7.82
C ILE A 37 -5.55 -0.82 7.80
N ASN A 38 -6.50 -1.27 8.63
CA ASN A 38 -6.91 -2.68 8.69
C ASN A 38 -7.43 -3.19 7.35
N ARG A 39 -8.19 -2.38 6.61
CA ARG A 39 -8.67 -2.72 5.27
C ARG A 39 -7.52 -2.80 4.27
N ILE A 40 -6.58 -1.85 4.30
CA ILE A 40 -5.41 -1.87 3.43
C ILE A 40 -4.60 -3.14 3.63
N TYR A 41 -4.28 -3.53 4.87
CA TYR A 41 -3.55 -4.78 5.15
C TYR A 41 -4.23 -6.05 4.64
N ARG A 42 -5.56 -6.03 4.49
CA ARG A 42 -6.36 -7.16 3.97
C ARG A 42 -6.62 -7.10 2.45
N SER A 43 -6.21 -6.02 1.79
CA SER A 43 -6.45 -5.79 0.36
C SER A 43 -5.57 -6.69 -0.53
N LYS A 44 -6.04 -6.93 -1.76
CA LYS A 44 -5.23 -7.57 -2.80
C LYS A 44 -4.04 -6.68 -3.17
N LEU A 45 -4.22 -5.35 -3.12
CA LEU A 45 -3.16 -4.38 -3.31
C LEU A 45 -2.01 -4.62 -2.34
N TYR A 46 -2.28 -4.76 -1.04
CA TYR A 46 -1.22 -4.98 -0.05
C TYR A 46 -0.47 -6.30 -0.30
N LYS A 47 -1.18 -7.35 -0.72
CA LYS A 47 -0.53 -8.61 -1.12
C LYS A 47 0.43 -8.40 -2.30
N LYS A 48 0.02 -7.63 -3.32
CA LYS A 48 0.92 -7.28 -4.44
C LYS A 48 2.08 -6.41 -3.95
N LEU A 49 1.79 -5.34 -3.21
CA LEU A 49 2.76 -4.39 -2.69
C LEU A 49 3.83 -5.03 -1.80
N SER A 50 3.47 -6.07 -1.04
CA SER A 50 4.39 -6.85 -0.19
C SER A 50 5.08 -8.01 -0.91
N THR A 51 4.81 -8.21 -2.21
CA THR A 51 5.46 -9.21 -3.07
C THR A 51 6.41 -8.53 -4.05
N GLU A 52 7.71 -8.73 -3.88
CA GLU A 52 8.74 -8.00 -4.63
C GLU A 52 8.66 -8.24 -6.14
N SER A 53 8.37 -9.46 -6.57
CA SER A 53 8.27 -9.83 -8.00
C SER A 53 7.18 -9.08 -8.76
N THR A 54 6.20 -8.50 -8.07
CA THR A 54 5.16 -7.68 -8.70
C THR A 54 5.63 -6.25 -8.99
N GLN A 55 6.70 -5.80 -8.34
CA GLN A 55 7.26 -4.46 -8.47
C GLN A 55 6.29 -3.31 -8.11
N TYR A 56 5.18 -3.60 -7.42
CA TYR A 56 4.19 -2.58 -7.03
C TYR A 56 4.76 -1.49 -6.10
N TRP A 57 5.87 -1.77 -5.43
CA TRP A 57 6.59 -0.78 -4.61
C TRP A 57 7.18 0.38 -5.42
N HIS A 58 7.36 0.23 -6.73
CA HIS A 58 7.74 1.32 -7.64
C HIS A 58 6.59 2.30 -7.91
N LEU A 59 5.34 1.90 -7.72
CA LEU A 59 4.18 2.73 -8.04
C LEU A 59 4.09 3.94 -7.11
N GLY A 60 3.63 5.05 -7.70
CA GLY A 60 3.33 6.28 -6.97
C GLY A 60 2.09 6.13 -6.09
N PRO A 61 1.89 7.03 -5.11
CA PRO A 61 0.75 6.96 -4.20
C PRO A 61 -0.60 7.04 -4.94
N VAL A 62 -0.71 7.84 -5.99
CA VAL A 62 -1.94 7.98 -6.80
C VAL A 62 -2.30 6.68 -7.51
N ASP A 63 -1.33 6.02 -8.15
CA ASP A 63 -1.56 4.75 -8.85
C ASP A 63 -1.95 3.63 -7.87
N LEU A 64 -1.25 3.56 -6.73
CA LEU A 64 -1.57 2.63 -5.66
C LEU A 64 -2.99 2.85 -5.14
N TYR A 65 -3.39 4.11 -4.95
CA TYR A 65 -4.73 4.41 -4.46
C TYR A 65 -5.81 4.08 -5.49
N ASN A 66 -5.58 4.38 -6.77
CA ASN A 66 -6.49 4.00 -7.84
C ASN A 66 -6.66 2.48 -7.95
N GLU A 67 -5.59 1.70 -7.74
CA GLU A 67 -5.71 0.25 -7.67
C GLU A 67 -6.51 -0.19 -6.42
N LEU A 68 -6.26 0.41 -5.25
CA LEU A 68 -6.99 0.10 -4.02
C LEU A 68 -8.49 0.35 -4.18
N LYS A 69 -8.88 1.45 -4.84
CA LYS A 69 -10.28 1.80 -5.07
C LYS A 69 -11.03 0.76 -5.89
N LYS A 70 -10.36 0.02 -6.78
CA LYS A 70 -11.00 -1.05 -7.58
C LYS A 70 -11.46 -2.23 -6.73
N GLU A 71 -11.05 -2.32 -5.47
CA GLU A 71 -11.47 -3.37 -4.54
C GLU A 71 -12.77 -3.03 -3.77
N PHE A 72 -13.30 -1.81 -3.90
CA PHE A 72 -14.42 -1.28 -3.10
C PHE A 72 -15.42 -0.44 -3.90
#